data_AF-A0A4R6YV23-F1
#
_entry.id   AF-A0A4R6YV23-F1
#
_cell.length_a   1.000
_cell.length_b   1.000
_cell.length_c   1.000
_cell.angle_alpha   90.00
_cell.angle_beta   90.00
_cell.angle_gamma   90.00
#
_symmetry.space_group_name_H-M   'P 1'
#
loop_
_entity.id
_entity.type
_entity.pdbx_description
1 polymer ?
#
loop_
_entity_poly.entity_id
_entity_poly.type
_entity_poly.pdbx_seq_one_letter_code
_entity_poly.pdbx_strand_id
1 'polypeptide(L)'
;MYRFAMLCAVLLPAAPSFAASVYKCTDAEGHIAYQAVPCAAHLSSRVMTLRAPPAAAAAPPVSDSGASARPSRPARPKPRRPREATATSAPSWQCRISNGEVFYQHSPCPDRVTASAELRDAATRGRRRGAPAALAVSARPLTREEACRLIHAPSASDRAGHERDEDVGTYERNLGRDPCR
;
A
#
# COMPACT_ATOMS: atom_id res chain seq x y z
N MET A 1 -0.60 -41.88 52.86
CA MET A 1 0.00 -40.53 52.70
C MET A 1 1.32 -40.67 51.97
N TYR A 2 1.40 -40.38 50.67
CA TYR A 2 2.63 -39.96 49.97
C TYR A 2 2.20 -39.18 48.72
N ARG A 3 2.45 -37.87 48.74
CA ARG A 3 2.19 -36.94 47.63
C ARG A 3 3.42 -36.95 46.72
N PHE A 4 3.30 -37.51 45.52
CA PHE A 4 4.32 -37.35 44.48
C PHE A 4 4.07 -36.03 43.75
N ALA A 5 4.92 -35.03 44.03
CA ALA A 5 4.98 -33.78 43.32
C ALA A 5 5.56 -34.03 41.92
N MET A 6 4.70 -33.98 40.90
CA MET A 6 5.08 -34.10 39.49
C MET A 6 5.55 -32.72 38.99
N LEU A 7 6.87 -32.52 39.01
CA LEU A 7 7.54 -31.34 38.47
C LEU A 7 7.64 -31.49 36.95
N CYS A 8 6.61 -31.04 36.21
CA CYS A 8 6.66 -30.94 34.75
C CYS A 8 7.59 -29.78 34.34
N ALA A 9 8.86 -30.12 34.09
CA ALA A 9 9.82 -29.22 33.46
C ALA A 9 9.41 -28.97 31.99
N VAL A 10 8.91 -27.77 31.72
CA VAL A 10 8.60 -27.29 30.37
C VAL A 10 9.90 -26.99 29.64
N LEU A 11 10.33 -27.92 28.77
CA LEU A 11 11.41 -27.71 27.80
C LEU A 11 10.90 -26.76 26.70
N LEU A 12 11.35 -25.50 26.70
CA LEU A 12 11.18 -24.59 25.56
C LEU A 12 12.08 -25.04 24.41
N PRO A 13 11.54 -25.35 23.20
CA PRO A 13 12.39 -25.61 22.04
C PRO A 13 13.00 -24.29 21.55
N ALA A 14 14.32 -24.18 21.61
CA ALA A 14 15.07 -23.14 20.91
C ALA A 14 14.92 -23.36 19.40
N ALA A 15 14.30 -22.41 18.69
CA ALA A 15 14.17 -22.49 17.24
C ALA A 15 15.56 -22.35 16.59
N PRO A 16 16.03 -23.32 15.78
CA PRO A 16 17.26 -23.17 15.02
C PRO A 16 17.11 -22.03 14.00
N SER A 17 17.98 -21.02 14.09
CA SER A 17 18.17 -20.04 13.01
C SER A 17 18.85 -20.74 11.83
N PHE A 18 18.07 -21.27 10.90
CA PHE A 18 18.61 -21.79 9.65
C PHE A 18 19.07 -20.61 8.78
N ALA A 19 20.37 -20.51 8.54
CA ALA A 19 20.90 -19.70 7.44
C ALA A 19 20.35 -20.29 6.13
N ALA A 20 19.33 -19.65 5.55
CA ALA A 20 18.74 -20.10 4.31
C ALA A 20 19.78 -19.98 3.18
N SER A 21 20.16 -21.12 2.60
CA SER A 21 21.00 -21.15 1.41
C SER A 21 20.11 -21.02 0.18
N VAL A 22 20.42 -20.08 -0.71
CA VAL A 22 19.71 -19.87 -1.98
C VAL A 22 20.66 -20.16 -3.12
N TYR A 23 20.19 -20.92 -4.11
CA TYR A 23 20.96 -21.24 -5.30
C TYR A 23 20.65 -20.21 -6.39
N LYS A 24 21.69 -19.55 -6.89
CA LYS A 24 21.63 -18.77 -8.13
C LYS A 24 21.91 -19.72 -9.29
N CYS A 25 20.92 -19.91 -10.16
CA CYS A 25 21.02 -20.72 -11.36
C CYS A 25 21.16 -19.81 -12.58
N THR A 26 22.10 -20.11 -13.47
CA THR A 26 22.29 -19.40 -14.74
C THR A 26 22.25 -20.39 -15.90
N ASP A 27 21.43 -20.11 -16.93
CA ASP A 27 21.35 -20.93 -18.15
C ASP A 27 22.40 -20.52 -19.20
N ALA A 28 22.38 -21.18 -20.36
CA ALA A 28 23.33 -20.94 -21.44
C ALA A 28 23.11 -19.57 -22.13
N GLU A 29 21.88 -19.07 -22.08
CA GLU A 29 21.43 -17.79 -22.62
C GLU A 29 21.72 -16.62 -21.65
N GLY A 30 22.10 -16.92 -20.42
CA GLY A 30 22.45 -15.94 -19.38
C GLY A 30 21.28 -15.49 -18.50
N HIS A 31 20.11 -16.14 -18.57
CA HIS A 31 19.01 -15.88 -17.65
C HIS A 31 19.33 -16.40 -16.26
N ILE A 32 18.86 -15.66 -15.25
CA ILE A 32 19.17 -15.93 -13.85
C ILE A 32 17.88 -16.23 -13.08
N ALA A 33 17.87 -17.34 -12.34
CA ALA A 33 16.82 -17.69 -11.39
C ALA A 33 17.41 -17.95 -10.00
N TYR A 34 16.62 -17.65 -8.96
CA TYR A 34 16.98 -17.91 -7.56
C TYR A 34 16.01 -18.89 -6.93
N GLN A 35 16.51 -19.95 -6.31
CA GLN A 35 15.67 -21.03 -5.77
C GLN A 35 16.26 -21.63 -4.50
N ALA A 36 15.39 -22.21 -3.65
CA ALA A 36 15.78 -22.88 -2.41
C ALA A 36 16.31 -24.31 -2.63
N VAL A 37 16.10 -24.88 -3.82
CA VAL A 37 16.55 -26.22 -4.20
C VAL A 37 17.74 -26.14 -5.17
N PRO A 38 18.63 -27.15 -5.21
CA PRO A 38 19.76 -27.16 -6.15
C PRO A 38 19.32 -26.96 -7.61
N CYS A 39 20.16 -26.29 -8.40
CA CYS A 39 19.89 -26.08 -9.82
C CYS A 39 19.84 -27.40 -10.59
N ALA A 40 19.09 -27.44 -11.69
CA ALA A 40 19.12 -28.57 -12.61
C ALA A 40 20.55 -28.78 -13.17
N ALA A 41 20.90 -30.02 -13.51
CA ALA A 41 22.26 -30.41 -13.87
C ALA A 41 22.88 -29.66 -15.07
N HIS A 42 22.05 -29.06 -15.94
CA HIS A 42 22.48 -28.30 -17.11
C HIS A 42 22.67 -26.80 -16.82
N LEU A 43 22.42 -26.35 -15.59
CA LEU A 43 22.54 -24.95 -15.18
C LEU A 43 23.80 -24.72 -14.35
N SER A 44 24.44 -23.57 -14.55
CA SER A 44 25.53 -23.14 -13.68
C SER A 44 24.96 -22.71 -12.32
N SER A 45 25.47 -23.30 -11.23
CA SER A 45 24.98 -23.04 -9.87
C SER A 45 25.99 -22.27 -9.02
N ARG A 46 25.51 -21.28 -8.25
CA ARG A 46 26.27 -20.62 -7.19
C ARG A 46 25.44 -20.56 -5.92
N VAL A 47 25.97 -21.15 -4.84
CA VAL A 47 25.33 -21.12 -3.52
C VAL A 47 25.54 -19.74 -2.90
N MET A 48 24.46 -19.12 -2.46
CA MET A 48 24.47 -17.84 -1.75
C MET A 48 23.92 -18.06 -0.34
N THR A 49 24.70 -17.69 0.67
CA THR A 49 24.26 -17.70 2.06
C THR A 49 23.57 -16.37 2.35
N LEU A 50 22.28 -16.41 2.66
CA LEU A 50 21.59 -15.21 3.13
C LEU A 50 21.99 -14.95 4.59
N ARG A 51 22.51 -13.74 4.83
CA ARG A 51 22.70 -13.26 6.21
C ARG A 51 21.31 -13.00 6.80
N ALA A 52 21.04 -13.56 7.98
CA ALA A 52 19.82 -13.26 8.70
C ALA A 52 19.68 -11.73 8.88
N PRO A 53 18.47 -11.16 8.71
CA PRO A 53 18.25 -9.76 9.00
C PRO A 53 18.68 -9.46 10.44
N PRO A 54 19.29 -8.29 10.70
CA PRO A 54 19.66 -7.92 12.06
C PRO A 54 18.43 -7.99 12.95
N ALA A 55 18.58 -8.52 14.16
CA ALA A 55 17.49 -8.57 15.13
C ALA A 55 16.90 -7.15 15.28
N ALA A 56 15.57 -7.05 15.19
CA ALA A 56 14.89 -5.78 15.39
C ALA A 56 15.31 -5.23 16.76
N ALA A 57 15.86 -4.01 16.77
CA ALA A 57 16.12 -3.31 18.02
C ALA A 57 14.80 -3.21 18.79
N ALA A 58 14.84 -3.46 20.11
CA ALA A 58 13.68 -3.24 20.96
C ALA A 58 13.15 -1.83 20.72
N ALA A 59 11.85 -1.73 20.41
CA ALA A 59 11.20 -0.44 20.32
C ALA A 59 11.46 0.34 21.62
N PRO A 60 11.82 1.63 21.56
CA PRO A 60 12.01 2.42 22.77
C PRO A 60 10.73 2.33 23.61
N PRO A 61 10.84 2.23 24.95
CA PRO A 61 9.67 2.26 25.80
C PRO A 61 8.90 3.54 25.51
N VAL A 62 7.62 3.39 25.16
CA VAL A 62 6.71 4.52 25.05
C VAL A 62 6.67 5.14 26.43
N SER A 63 7.31 6.30 26.57
CA SER A 63 7.22 7.06 27.80
C SER A 63 5.80 7.58 27.86
N ASP A 64 4.94 6.92 28.63
CA ASP A 64 3.75 7.56 29.19
C ASP A 64 4.26 8.78 29.93
N SER A 65 4.22 9.93 29.25
CA SER A 65 4.44 11.22 29.85
C SER A 65 3.26 11.45 30.77
N GLY A 66 3.40 10.93 32.00
CA GLY A 66 2.47 11.11 33.07
C GLY A 66 2.05 12.58 33.13
N ALA A 67 0.74 12.78 33.08
CA ALA A 67 0.10 14.06 33.28
C ALA A 67 0.58 14.68 34.60
N SER A 68 1.58 15.55 34.54
CA SER A 68 1.82 16.52 35.60
C SER A 68 0.78 17.62 35.43
N ALA A 69 -0.36 17.42 36.08
CA ALA A 69 -1.41 18.42 36.21
C ALA A 69 -0.85 19.64 36.97
N ARG A 70 -0.37 20.62 36.20
CA ARG A 70 -0.07 21.95 36.73
C ARG A 70 -1.41 22.70 36.89
N PRO A 71 -1.76 23.22 38.08
CA PRO A 71 -2.98 24.01 38.24
C PRO A 71 -2.84 25.28 37.38
N SER A 72 -3.55 25.27 36.25
CA SER A 72 -3.59 26.39 35.32
C SER A 72 -4.60 27.41 35.83
N ARG A 73 -4.08 28.56 36.28
CA ARG A 73 -4.82 29.79 36.54
C ARG A 73 -5.81 30.06 35.38
N PRO A 74 -7.08 30.43 35.63
CA PRO A 74 -8.04 30.65 34.56
C PRO A 74 -7.61 31.85 33.70
N ALA A 75 -7.08 31.55 32.53
CA ALA A 75 -6.86 32.55 31.49
C ALA A 75 -8.22 32.88 30.87
N ARG A 76 -8.64 34.13 31.01
CA ARG A 76 -9.83 34.72 30.38
C ARG A 76 -9.89 34.31 28.89
N PRO A 77 -10.96 33.65 28.41
CA PRO A 77 -11.05 33.25 27.02
C PRO A 77 -11.09 34.51 26.13
N LYS A 78 -10.03 34.72 25.35
CA LYS A 78 -10.10 35.61 24.20
C LYS A 78 -10.97 34.92 23.15
N PRO A 79 -11.99 35.59 22.57
CA PRO A 79 -12.75 35.00 21.47
C PRO A 79 -11.79 34.65 20.34
N ARG A 80 -11.59 33.35 20.10
CA ARG A 80 -10.96 32.88 18.87
C ARG A 80 -11.86 33.34 17.74
N ARG A 81 -11.41 34.38 17.01
CA ARG A 81 -11.97 34.65 15.68
C ARG A 81 -11.94 33.34 14.89
N PRO A 82 -13.04 32.94 14.22
CA PRO A 82 -12.99 31.88 13.24
C PRO A 82 -11.86 32.23 12.27
N ARG A 83 -10.78 31.46 12.32
CA ARG A 83 -9.75 31.55 11.30
C ARG A 83 -10.38 30.93 10.08
N GLU A 84 -10.99 31.78 9.25
CA GLU A 84 -11.38 31.50 7.88
C GLU A 84 -10.08 31.21 7.12
N ALA A 85 -9.54 30.03 7.35
CA ALA A 85 -8.45 29.47 6.59
C ALA A 85 -9.08 28.77 5.40
N THR A 86 -9.53 29.56 4.43
CA THR A 86 -9.62 29.14 3.03
C THR A 86 -8.19 28.97 2.52
N ALA A 87 -7.42 28.05 3.13
CA ALA A 87 -6.31 27.46 2.44
C ALA A 87 -6.97 26.65 1.32
N THR A 88 -7.01 27.24 0.12
CA THR A 88 -7.42 26.56 -1.10
C THR A 88 -6.48 25.38 -1.28
N SER A 89 -6.81 24.26 -0.64
CA SER A 89 -6.12 23.01 -0.83
C SER A 89 -6.19 22.71 -2.32
N ALA A 90 -5.04 22.35 -2.91
CA ALA A 90 -4.99 21.99 -4.31
C ALA A 90 -6.15 21.04 -4.64
N PRO A 91 -6.99 21.38 -5.64
CA PRO A 91 -8.20 20.63 -5.90
C PRO A 91 -7.83 19.21 -6.30
N SER A 92 -8.53 18.25 -5.69
CA SER A 92 -8.55 16.87 -6.19
C SER A 92 -9.71 16.73 -7.16
N TRP A 93 -9.75 15.63 -7.90
CA TRP A 93 -10.65 15.47 -9.03
C TRP A 93 -11.38 14.13 -8.94
N GLN A 94 -12.69 14.19 -9.17
CA GLN A 94 -13.48 13.04 -9.57
C GLN A 94 -13.51 13.00 -11.10
N CYS A 95 -13.00 11.91 -11.65
CA CYS A 95 -12.95 11.67 -13.08
C CYS A 95 -14.04 10.65 -13.44
N ARG A 96 -14.98 11.06 -14.30
CA ARG A 96 -16.05 10.19 -14.79
C ARG A 96 -15.82 9.87 -16.26
N ILE A 97 -15.71 8.59 -16.57
CA ILE A 97 -15.54 8.10 -17.93
C ILE A 97 -16.90 8.03 -18.61
N SER A 98 -16.95 8.20 -19.93
CA SER A 98 -18.19 8.14 -20.72
C SER A 98 -18.96 6.81 -20.63
N ASN A 99 -18.32 5.74 -20.14
CA ASN A 99 -18.95 4.44 -19.88
C ASN A 99 -19.59 4.33 -18.48
N GLY A 100 -19.47 5.36 -17.64
CA GLY A 100 -20.03 5.40 -16.28
C GLY A 100 -19.06 5.07 -15.15
N GLU A 101 -17.84 4.59 -15.45
CA GLU A 101 -16.78 4.41 -14.44
C GLU A 101 -16.42 5.74 -13.77
N VAL A 102 -16.12 5.69 -12.47
CA VAL A 102 -15.73 6.85 -11.68
C VAL A 102 -14.49 6.52 -10.87
N PHE A 103 -13.48 7.37 -10.98
CA PHE A 103 -12.24 7.29 -10.23
C PHE A 103 -11.82 8.64 -9.67
N TYR A 104 -10.94 8.64 -8.68
CA TYR A 104 -10.51 9.82 -7.93
C TYR A 104 -9.00 9.96 -7.94
N GLN A 105 -8.52 11.19 -8.11
CA GLN A 105 -7.09 11.50 -8.14
C GLN A 105 -6.82 12.93 -7.66
N HIS A 106 -5.58 13.19 -7.28
CA HIS A 106 -5.10 14.49 -6.82
C HIS A 106 -4.47 15.32 -7.95
N SER A 107 -4.19 14.70 -9.09
CA SER A 107 -3.81 15.38 -10.33
C SER A 107 -5.03 15.66 -11.23
N PRO A 108 -4.96 16.59 -12.20
CA PRO A 108 -6.05 16.84 -13.15
C PRO A 108 -6.42 15.60 -13.98
N CYS A 109 -7.71 15.38 -14.22
CA CYS A 109 -8.19 14.25 -15.03
C CYS A 109 -7.57 14.27 -16.43
N PRO A 110 -7.16 13.12 -16.98
CA PRO A 110 -6.80 13.04 -18.40
C PRO A 110 -8.05 13.29 -19.26
N ASP A 111 -7.90 13.88 -20.45
CA ASP A 111 -9.04 14.11 -21.35
C ASP A 111 -9.65 12.79 -21.87
N ARG A 112 -8.80 11.75 -21.98
CA ARG A 112 -9.16 10.44 -22.52
C ARG A 112 -8.46 9.32 -21.79
N VAL A 113 -9.15 8.20 -21.66
CA VAL A 113 -8.59 6.94 -21.13
C VAL A 113 -8.84 5.80 -22.10
N THR A 114 -7.95 4.82 -22.12
CA THR A 114 -8.19 3.59 -22.89
C THR A 114 -9.19 2.71 -22.16
N ALA A 115 -10.16 2.16 -22.89
CA ALA A 115 -11.07 1.15 -22.37
C ALA A 115 -10.28 -0.02 -21.72
N SER A 116 -10.81 -0.53 -20.61
CA SER A 116 -10.28 -1.68 -19.87
C SER A 116 -10.26 -2.93 -20.76
N ALA A 117 -9.44 -3.92 -20.40
CA ALA A 117 -9.32 -5.16 -21.17
C ALA A 117 -10.66 -5.90 -21.32
N GLU A 118 -11.49 -5.89 -20.27
CA GLU A 118 -12.81 -6.54 -20.27
C GLU A 118 -13.77 -5.93 -21.32
N LEU A 119 -13.74 -4.61 -21.49
CA LEU A 119 -14.49 -3.92 -22.53
C LEU A 119 -13.91 -4.17 -23.93
N ARG A 120 -12.59 -4.39 -24.04
CA ARG A 120 -11.95 -4.77 -25.31
C ARG A 120 -12.41 -6.16 -25.75
N ASP A 121 -12.51 -7.12 -24.82
CA ASP A 121 -12.90 -8.50 -25.12
C ASP A 121 -14.38 -8.63 -25.52
N ALA A 122 -15.24 -7.74 -25.02
CA ALA A 122 -16.62 -7.62 -25.49
C ALA A 122 -16.71 -7.07 -26.91
N ALA A 123 -15.84 -6.11 -27.29
CA ALA A 123 -15.83 -5.48 -28.61
C ALA A 123 -15.13 -6.33 -29.70
N THR A 124 -14.24 -7.25 -29.33
CA THR A 124 -13.44 -8.06 -30.27
C THR A 124 -14.14 -9.32 -30.78
N ARG A 125 -15.30 -9.71 -30.23
CA ARG A 125 -16.08 -10.88 -30.70
C ARG A 125 -16.62 -10.78 -32.14
N GLY A 126 -16.38 -9.68 -32.86
CA GLY A 126 -16.77 -9.56 -34.27
C GLY A 126 -16.00 -8.56 -35.14
N ARG A 127 -14.95 -7.89 -34.66
CA ARG A 127 -14.17 -6.93 -35.46
C ARG A 127 -12.67 -7.11 -35.31
N ARG A 128 -11.97 -7.06 -36.46
CA ARG A 128 -10.51 -7.04 -36.61
C ARG A 128 -9.85 -6.13 -35.57
N ARG A 129 -8.66 -6.53 -35.07
CA ARG A 129 -7.77 -5.75 -34.17
C ARG A 129 -7.79 -4.26 -34.52
N GLY A 130 -8.69 -3.51 -33.90
CA GLY A 130 -8.77 -2.06 -33.97
C GLY A 130 -7.97 -1.45 -32.82
N ALA A 131 -7.51 -0.21 -33.01
CA ALA A 131 -6.88 0.56 -31.95
C ALA A 131 -7.79 0.60 -30.69
N PRO A 132 -7.20 0.63 -29.47
CA PRO A 132 -7.99 0.66 -28.24
C PRO A 132 -8.96 1.83 -28.26
N ALA A 133 -10.24 1.56 -27.99
CA ALA A 133 -11.25 2.61 -27.92
C ALA A 133 -10.88 3.61 -26.82
N ALA A 134 -10.69 4.88 -27.21
CA ALA A 134 -10.46 5.98 -26.29
C ALA A 134 -11.81 6.52 -25.80
N LEU A 135 -12.00 6.53 -24.49
CA LEU A 135 -13.21 7.00 -23.82
C LEU A 135 -12.97 8.40 -23.27
N ALA A 136 -13.94 9.29 -23.43
CA ALA A 136 -13.86 10.65 -22.92
C ALA A 136 -14.03 10.68 -21.40
N VAL A 137 -13.37 11.62 -20.74
CA VAL A 137 -13.44 11.82 -19.29
C VAL A 137 -13.98 13.22 -18.98
N SER A 138 -14.90 13.30 -18.02
CA SER A 138 -15.31 14.57 -17.42
C SER A 138 -14.72 14.71 -16.02
N ALA A 139 -14.34 15.94 -15.66
CA ALA A 139 -13.68 16.25 -14.41
C ALA A 139 -14.60 17.07 -13.50
N ARG A 140 -14.72 16.67 -12.24
CA ARG A 140 -15.40 17.45 -11.19
C ARG A 140 -14.42 17.72 -10.05
N PRO A 141 -14.19 18.99 -9.67
CA PRO A 141 -13.32 19.30 -8.56
C PRO A 141 -13.93 18.85 -7.23
N LEU A 142 -13.07 18.38 -6.32
CA LEU A 142 -13.38 17.98 -4.96
C LEU A 142 -12.29 18.46 -4.01
N THR A 143 -12.61 18.54 -2.73
CA THR A 143 -11.57 18.75 -1.72
C THR A 143 -10.69 17.50 -1.61
N ARG A 144 -9.42 17.69 -1.21
CA ARG A 144 -8.50 16.57 -0.98
C ARG A 144 -9.03 15.59 0.06
N GLU A 145 -9.63 16.10 1.13
CA GLU A 145 -10.24 15.29 2.19
C GLU A 145 -11.39 14.42 1.66
N GLU A 146 -12.27 14.98 0.82
CA GLU A 146 -13.34 14.19 0.20
C GLU A 146 -12.83 13.13 -0.76
N ALA A 147 -11.81 13.45 -1.57
CA ALA A 147 -11.20 12.48 -2.48
C ALA A 147 -10.61 11.30 -1.69
N CYS A 148 -9.80 11.58 -0.67
CA CYS A 148 -9.21 10.55 0.19
C CYS A 148 -10.27 9.68 0.89
N ARG A 149 -11.35 10.30 1.38
CA ARG A 149 -12.48 9.57 1.96
C ARG A 149 -13.15 8.64 0.93
N LEU A 150 -13.26 9.04 -0.32
CA LEU A 150 -13.91 8.26 -1.39
C LEU A 150 -13.01 7.16 -1.98
N ILE A 151 -11.69 7.37 -1.98
CA ILE A 151 -10.68 6.38 -2.34
C ILE A 151 -10.62 5.28 -1.28
N HIS A 152 -10.60 5.64 0.00
CA HIS A 152 -10.50 4.70 1.12
C HIS A 152 -11.85 4.28 1.71
N ALA A 153 -12.96 4.60 1.04
CA ALA A 153 -14.27 4.17 1.48
C ALA A 153 -14.35 2.63 1.47
N PRO A 154 -15.01 1.98 2.44
CA PRO A 154 -15.20 0.53 2.42
C PRO A 154 -15.88 0.00 1.15
N SER A 155 -16.72 0.83 0.52
CA SER A 155 -17.40 0.54 -0.75
C SER A 155 -16.61 0.95 -2.00
N ALA A 156 -15.36 1.40 -1.85
CA ALA A 156 -14.54 1.78 -3.00
C ALA A 156 -14.35 0.58 -3.94
N SER A 157 -14.08 -0.61 -3.40
CA SER A 157 -13.89 -1.84 -4.18
C SER A 157 -15.11 -2.28 -5.00
N ASP A 158 -16.32 -1.85 -4.62
CA ASP A 158 -17.55 -2.19 -5.34
C ASP A 158 -17.85 -1.22 -6.51
N ARG A 159 -17.10 -0.11 -6.61
CA ARG A 159 -17.30 0.91 -7.63
C ARG A 159 -16.49 0.59 -8.89
N ALA A 160 -17.16 0.62 -10.04
CA ALA A 160 -16.51 0.57 -11.34
C ALA A 160 -15.53 1.76 -11.51
N GLY A 161 -14.25 1.46 -11.74
CA GLY A 161 -13.19 2.46 -11.85
C GLY A 161 -12.31 2.60 -10.62
N HIS A 162 -12.57 1.90 -9.50
CA HIS A 162 -11.75 1.97 -8.29
C HIS A 162 -10.28 1.60 -8.52
N GLU A 163 -10.01 0.72 -9.49
CA GLU A 163 -8.68 0.29 -9.89
C GLU A 163 -7.87 1.40 -10.57
N ARG A 164 -8.53 2.52 -10.91
CA ARG A 164 -7.94 3.74 -11.46
C ARG A 164 -7.83 4.85 -10.41
N ASP A 165 -8.31 4.63 -9.19
CA ASP A 165 -8.10 5.58 -8.10
C ASP A 165 -6.60 5.77 -7.88
N GLU A 166 -6.19 6.99 -7.56
CA GLU A 166 -4.79 7.28 -7.25
C GLU A 166 -4.40 6.55 -5.96
N ASP A 167 -3.59 5.51 -6.10
CA ASP A 167 -2.97 4.82 -4.96
C ASP A 167 -1.51 5.25 -4.83
N VAL A 168 -1.12 5.47 -3.59
CA VAL A 168 0.25 5.82 -3.23
C VAL A 168 0.94 4.57 -2.73
N GLY A 169 2.00 4.21 -3.48
CA GLY A 169 2.88 3.10 -3.15
C GLY A 169 3.43 3.18 -1.73
N THR A 170 3.79 2.03 -1.18
CA THR A 170 4.32 1.91 0.19
C THR A 170 5.55 2.79 0.41
N TYR A 171 6.41 2.91 -0.60
CA TYR A 171 7.63 3.72 -0.51
C TYR A 171 7.31 5.21 -0.33
N GLU A 172 6.45 5.76 -1.17
CA GLU A 172 6.01 7.15 -1.13
C GLU A 172 5.28 7.48 0.18
N ARG A 173 4.47 6.53 0.66
CA ARG A 173 3.79 6.63 1.95
C ARG A 173 4.78 6.73 3.12
N ASN A 174 5.84 5.92 3.09
CA ASN A 174 6.91 5.95 4.08
C ASN A 174 7.73 7.24 4.02
N LEU A 175 7.82 7.88 2.85
CA LEU A 175 8.45 9.20 2.68
C LEU A 175 7.55 10.37 3.09
N GLY A 176 6.31 10.12 3.54
CA GLY A 176 5.36 11.18 3.89
C GLY A 176 4.83 11.96 2.67
N ARG A 177 4.85 11.34 1.49
CA ARG A 177 4.32 11.92 0.24
C ARG A 177 2.88 11.45 -0.07
N ASP A 178 2.25 10.77 0.87
CA ASP A 178 0.86 10.34 0.77
C ASP A 178 -0.07 11.56 0.92
N PRO A 179 -0.83 11.93 -0.11
CA PRO A 179 -1.77 13.05 -0.07
C PRO A 179 -2.97 12.81 0.86
N CYS A 180 -3.16 11.57 1.33
CA CYS A 180 -4.26 11.16 2.20
C CYS A 180 -3.85 10.90 3.65
N ARG A 181 -2.66 11.35 4.06
CA ARG A 181 -2.12 11.18 5.41
C ARG A 181 -2.26 12.41 6.31
#